data_AF-H1LGE6-F1
#
_entry.id   AF-H1LGE6-F1
#
_cell.length_a   1.000
_cell.length_b   1.000
_cell.length_c   1.000
_cell.angle_alpha   90.00
_cell.angle_beta   90.00
_cell.angle_gamma   90.00
#
_symmetry.space_group_name_H-M   'P 1'
#
loop_
_entity.id
_entity.type
_entity.pdbx_description
1 polymer ?
#
loop_
_entity_poly.entity_id
_entity_poly.type
_entity_poly.pdbx_seq_one_letter_code
_entity_poly.pdbx_strand_id
1 'polypeptide(L)'
;MKNKMEKQRVDVLLVTQGLFDTRERAKRAVMAGEILGNNEERLDKPGTKIPVDTELHLKGKPMPYVSRGGLKLSKALKAFGIDVNGLTVLDIGSSTGGFTDVMLQNGAKLSYALDVGSNQLVWKLREDPRVIVMEHTNFRYSKLADFTHGQPQFASIDVSFISLELILPVLKSILIPNGEVVALIKPQFEAGKRNVGKHGIVKDPEVHRMVLEKILNFAVATGYTVESLDYSPIKGGAGNIEFLVELRSVDAPVMAANVSIDKVIENAYSELKG
;
A
#
# COMPACT_ATOMS: atom_id res chain seq x y z
N MET A 1 -9.30 -4.58 -26.97
CA MET A 1 -7.92 -4.15 -27.33
C MET A 1 -6.97 -4.86 -26.39
N LYS A 2 -5.93 -5.56 -26.89
CA LYS A 2 -4.92 -6.21 -26.02
C LYS A 2 -4.26 -5.13 -25.17
N ASN A 3 -4.49 -5.15 -23.86
CA ASN A 3 -3.87 -4.23 -22.92
C ASN A 3 -2.36 -4.49 -22.99
N LYS A 4 -1.62 -3.63 -23.69
CA LYS A 4 -0.18 -3.80 -23.86
C LYS A 4 0.44 -3.39 -22.52
N MET A 5 0.70 -4.39 -21.68
CA MET A 5 1.33 -4.24 -20.37
C MET A 5 2.51 -3.28 -20.51
N GLU A 6 2.43 -2.14 -19.82
CA GLU A 6 3.42 -1.07 -19.94
C GLU A 6 4.78 -1.62 -19.50
N LYS A 7 5.84 -1.31 -20.27
CA LYS A 7 7.18 -1.82 -19.98
C LYS A 7 8.16 -0.69 -19.76
N GLN A 8 8.99 -0.83 -18.74
CA GLN A 8 10.01 0.13 -18.35
C GLN A 8 11.37 -0.56 -18.22
N ARG A 9 12.45 0.21 -18.42
CA ARG A 9 13.80 -0.31 -18.30
C ARG A 9 14.09 -0.70 -16.84
N VAL A 10 14.79 -1.80 -16.61
CA VAL A 10 15.18 -2.25 -15.26
C VAL A 10 15.83 -1.13 -14.45
N ASP A 11 16.79 -0.40 -15.04
CA ASP A 11 17.48 0.70 -14.36
C ASP A 11 16.56 1.83 -13.92
N VAL A 12 15.52 2.14 -14.71
CA VAL A 12 14.55 3.16 -14.35
C VAL A 12 13.56 2.59 -13.33
N LEU A 13 13.11 1.34 -13.49
CA LEU A 13 12.16 0.71 -12.59
C LEU A 13 12.74 0.60 -11.16
N LEU A 14 14.02 0.27 -11.03
CA LEU A 14 14.75 0.28 -9.76
C LEU A 14 14.73 1.62 -9.04
N VAL A 15 14.85 2.72 -9.78
CA VAL A 15 14.76 4.08 -9.22
C VAL A 15 13.31 4.44 -8.91
N THR A 16 12.37 4.10 -9.81
CA THR A 16 10.94 4.35 -9.63
C THR A 16 10.39 3.61 -8.42
N GLN A 17 10.88 2.40 -8.13
CA GLN A 17 10.57 1.62 -6.94
C GLN A 17 11.37 2.09 -5.72
N GLY A 18 12.36 2.98 -5.86
CA GLY A 18 13.16 3.49 -4.74
C GLY A 18 14.15 2.48 -4.16
N LEU A 19 14.65 1.52 -4.95
CA LEU A 19 15.80 0.69 -4.56
C LEU A 19 17.12 1.46 -4.66
N PHE A 20 17.16 2.48 -5.51
CA PHE A 20 18.32 3.32 -5.73
C PHE A 20 17.90 4.77 -5.98
N ASP A 21 18.65 5.71 -5.42
CA ASP A 21 18.36 7.14 -5.54
C ASP A 21 18.65 7.69 -6.95
N THR A 22 19.54 7.02 -7.69
CA THR A 22 19.93 7.44 -9.04
C THR A 22 19.97 6.29 -10.02
N ARG A 23 19.66 6.59 -11.28
CA ARG A 23 19.72 5.61 -12.37
C ARG A 23 21.12 5.04 -12.55
N GLU A 24 22.16 5.82 -12.28
CA GLU A 24 23.55 5.38 -12.41
C GLU A 24 23.93 4.36 -11.33
N ARG A 25 23.42 4.51 -10.10
CA ARG A 25 23.56 3.47 -9.06
C ARG A 25 22.78 2.21 -9.42
N ALA A 26 21.55 2.35 -9.92
CA ALA A 26 20.73 1.23 -10.34
C ALA A 26 21.40 0.41 -11.46
N LYS A 27 21.96 1.06 -12.49
CA LYS A 27 22.70 0.37 -13.57
C LYS A 27 23.86 -0.46 -13.02
N ARG A 28 24.66 0.10 -12.12
CA ARG A 28 25.81 -0.59 -11.54
C ARG A 28 25.40 -1.87 -10.80
N ALA A 29 24.32 -1.80 -10.01
CA ALA A 29 23.83 -2.97 -9.28
C ALA A 29 23.29 -4.07 -10.23
N VAL A 30 22.58 -3.69 -11.30
CA VAL A 30 22.13 -4.65 -12.33
C VAL A 30 23.34 -5.30 -13.01
N MET A 31 24.35 -4.50 -13.40
CA MET A 31 25.58 -5.02 -14.01
C MET A 31 26.39 -5.91 -13.06
N ALA A 32 26.33 -5.64 -11.75
CA ALA A 32 26.94 -6.47 -10.71
C ALA A 32 26.17 -7.78 -10.43
N GLY A 33 24.98 -7.95 -11.01
CA GLY A 33 24.16 -9.14 -10.79
C GLY A 33 23.48 -9.19 -9.43
N GLU A 34 23.31 -8.02 -8.82
CA GLU A 34 22.72 -7.86 -7.49
C GLU A 34 21.20 -7.74 -7.54
N ILE A 35 20.59 -7.70 -8.73
CA ILE A 35 19.16 -7.44 -8.90
C ILE A 35 18.44 -8.69 -9.37
N LEU A 36 17.41 -9.05 -8.62
CA LEU A 36 16.53 -10.19 -8.88
C LEU A 36 15.10 -9.71 -9.15
N GLY A 37 14.38 -10.42 -10.00
CA GLY A 37 12.95 -10.24 -10.27
C GLY A 37 12.04 -11.09 -9.37
N ASN A 38 10.76 -11.18 -9.73
CA ASN A 38 9.72 -11.86 -8.94
C ASN A 38 10.00 -13.35 -8.72
N ASN A 39 10.73 -14.02 -9.62
CA ASN A 39 11.00 -15.46 -9.58
C ASN A 39 12.47 -15.75 -9.28
N GLU A 40 13.15 -14.86 -8.54
CA GLU A 40 14.59 -14.95 -8.24
C GLU A 40 15.47 -14.94 -9.50
N GLU A 41 14.93 -14.54 -10.65
CA GLU A 41 15.70 -14.45 -11.88
C GLU A 41 16.61 -13.24 -11.85
N ARG A 42 17.89 -13.46 -12.17
CA ARG A 42 18.88 -12.39 -12.23
C ARG A 42 18.65 -11.51 -13.44
N LEU A 43 18.58 -10.20 -13.22
CA LEU A 43 18.53 -9.21 -14.29
C LEU A 43 19.95 -8.69 -14.57
N ASP A 44 20.45 -8.97 -15.77
CA ASP A 44 21.83 -8.62 -16.16
C ASP A 44 21.95 -7.35 -16.99
N LYS A 45 20.83 -6.88 -17.55
CA LYS A 45 20.80 -5.83 -18.56
C LYS A 45 19.96 -4.65 -18.06
N PRO A 46 20.59 -3.52 -17.69
CA PRO A 46 19.87 -2.37 -17.15
C PRO A 46 18.84 -1.80 -18.12
N GLY A 47 19.07 -1.96 -19.44
CA GLY A 47 18.18 -1.49 -20.48
C GLY A 47 17.05 -2.43 -20.90
N THR A 48 16.96 -3.63 -20.32
CA THR A 48 15.87 -4.56 -20.62
C THR A 48 14.55 -3.94 -20.19
N LYS A 49 13.56 -3.96 -21.08
CA LYS A 49 12.21 -3.49 -20.78
C LYS A 49 11.39 -4.64 -20.19
N ILE A 50 11.06 -4.52 -18.91
CA ILE A 50 10.22 -5.46 -18.16
C ILE A 50 8.88 -4.79 -17.82
N PRO A 51 7.81 -5.56 -17.54
CA PRO A 51 6.56 -5.00 -17.05
C PRO A 51 6.77 -4.05 -15.85
N VAL A 52 6.06 -2.93 -15.83
CA VAL A 52 6.19 -1.90 -14.76
C VAL A 52 5.79 -2.40 -13.37
N ASP A 53 5.02 -3.47 -13.31
CA ASP A 53 4.58 -4.19 -12.11
C ASP A 53 5.54 -5.31 -11.69
N THR A 54 6.67 -5.50 -12.39
CA THR A 54 7.71 -6.46 -11.96
C THR A 54 8.41 -5.93 -10.72
N GLU A 55 8.41 -6.67 -9.62
CA GLU A 55 9.08 -6.26 -8.40
C GLU A 55 10.54 -6.68 -8.40
N LEU A 56 11.39 -5.73 -8.01
CA LEU A 56 12.82 -5.91 -8.00
C LEU A 56 13.33 -5.90 -6.57
N HIS A 57 14.31 -6.74 -6.28
CA HIS A 57 14.97 -6.78 -4.99
C HIS A 57 16.46 -7.11 -5.11
N LEU A 58 17.19 -6.89 -4.02
CA LEU A 58 18.63 -7.13 -3.93
C LEU A 58 18.93 -8.58 -3.57
N LYS A 59 19.86 -9.19 -4.29
CA LYS A 59 20.39 -10.53 -4.01
C LYS A 59 20.90 -10.62 -2.57
N GLY A 60 20.50 -11.67 -1.86
CA GLY A 60 20.91 -11.91 -0.46
C GLY A 60 20.11 -11.14 0.59
N LYS A 61 19.16 -10.28 0.19
CA LYS A 61 18.11 -9.77 1.06
C LYS A 61 16.78 -10.42 0.64
N PRO A 62 16.47 -11.62 1.17
CA PRO A 62 15.21 -12.28 0.83
C PRO A 62 14.06 -11.34 1.21
N MET A 63 13.16 -11.09 0.26
CA MET A 63 11.95 -10.35 0.51
C MET A 63 11.04 -11.20 1.40
N PRO A 64 10.67 -10.74 2.61
CA PRO A 64 9.85 -11.55 3.53
C PRO A 64 8.42 -11.77 3.01
N TYR A 65 8.01 -10.98 2.03
CA TYR A 65 6.69 -11.00 1.43
C TYR A 65 6.80 -11.05 -0.09
N VAL A 66 5.73 -11.49 -0.76
CA VAL A 66 5.64 -11.53 -2.23
C VAL A 66 5.82 -10.15 -2.89
N SER A 67 5.65 -9.07 -2.11
CA SER A 67 5.96 -7.72 -2.56
C SER A 67 6.57 -6.80 -1.52
N ARG A 68 7.21 -5.74 -2.01
CA ARG A 68 7.66 -4.60 -1.19
C ARG A 68 6.52 -3.88 -0.50
N GLY A 69 5.31 -3.93 -1.08
CA GLY A 69 4.10 -3.46 -0.42
C GLY A 69 3.97 -4.07 0.98
N GLY A 70 4.26 -5.35 1.15
CA GLY A 70 4.17 -6.03 2.45
C GLY A 70 4.98 -5.37 3.57
N LEU A 71 6.10 -4.69 3.26
CA LEU A 71 6.88 -3.95 4.27
C LEU A 71 6.06 -2.82 4.92
N LYS A 72 5.14 -2.21 4.18
CA LYS A 72 4.29 -1.11 4.66
C LYS A 72 3.29 -1.60 5.70
N LEU A 73 2.53 -2.65 5.38
CA LEU A 73 1.56 -3.23 6.31
C LEU A 73 2.28 -3.89 7.50
N SER A 74 3.41 -4.55 7.28
CA SER A 74 4.23 -5.12 8.35
C SER A 74 4.69 -4.06 9.36
N LYS A 75 5.12 -2.88 8.90
CA LYS A 75 5.40 -1.74 9.79
C LYS A 75 4.14 -1.33 10.55
N ALA A 76 3.01 -1.16 9.87
CA ALA A 76 1.76 -0.73 10.50
C ALA A 76 1.30 -1.67 11.61
N LEU A 77 1.21 -2.98 11.34
CA LEU A 77 0.80 -3.98 12.34
C LEU A 77 1.70 -3.91 13.60
N LYS A 78 3.01 -3.80 13.40
CA LYS A 78 3.97 -3.71 14.50
C LYS A 78 3.89 -2.37 15.25
N ALA A 79 3.86 -1.26 14.53
CA ALA A 79 3.90 0.09 15.12
C ALA A 79 2.61 0.41 15.88
N PHE A 80 1.48 -0.09 15.39
CA PHE A 80 0.16 0.15 15.96
C PHE A 80 -0.29 -0.96 16.92
N GLY A 81 0.42 -2.10 16.96
CA GLY A 81 0.08 -3.21 17.84
C GLY A 81 -1.19 -3.96 17.43
N ILE A 82 -1.46 -4.02 16.13
CA ILE A 82 -2.65 -4.65 15.56
C ILE A 82 -2.42 -6.15 15.42
N ASP A 83 -3.38 -6.94 15.90
CA ASP A 83 -3.40 -8.39 15.74
C ASP A 83 -4.48 -8.82 14.74
N VAL A 84 -4.07 -9.49 13.67
CA VAL A 84 -4.97 -10.02 12.63
C VAL A 84 -5.21 -11.53 12.76
N ASN A 85 -4.65 -12.16 13.79
CA ASN A 85 -4.74 -13.60 13.98
C ASN A 85 -6.20 -14.05 14.15
N GLY A 86 -6.60 -15.06 13.35
CA GLY A 86 -7.96 -15.60 13.35
C GLY A 86 -9.02 -14.71 12.71
N LEU A 87 -8.68 -13.51 12.23
CA LEU A 87 -9.63 -12.57 11.65
C LEU A 87 -9.94 -12.87 10.18
N THR A 88 -11.16 -12.52 9.76
CA THR A 88 -11.47 -12.30 8.34
C THR A 88 -11.00 -10.91 7.95
N VAL A 89 -10.06 -10.81 7.01
CA VAL A 89 -9.44 -9.57 6.58
C VAL A 89 -9.81 -9.20 5.15
N LEU A 90 -9.72 -7.91 4.82
CA LEU A 90 -9.99 -7.37 3.48
C LEU A 90 -8.81 -6.52 3.00
N ASP A 91 -8.20 -6.92 1.90
CA ASP A 91 -7.12 -6.20 1.23
C ASP A 91 -7.68 -5.41 0.03
N ILE A 92 -7.82 -4.09 0.16
CA ILE A 92 -8.34 -3.20 -0.88
C ILE A 92 -7.18 -2.63 -1.69
N GLY A 93 -7.07 -3.09 -2.94
CA GLY A 93 -5.93 -2.82 -3.82
C GLY A 93 -4.84 -3.87 -3.65
N SER A 94 -5.21 -5.15 -3.62
CA SER A 94 -4.28 -6.25 -3.30
C SER A 94 -3.09 -6.35 -4.25
N SER A 95 -3.24 -5.91 -5.50
CA SER A 95 -2.19 -5.94 -6.54
C SER A 95 -1.49 -7.31 -6.61
N THR A 96 -0.16 -7.35 -6.46
CA THR A 96 0.65 -8.58 -6.43
C THR A 96 0.43 -9.42 -5.18
N GLY A 97 -0.12 -8.85 -4.11
CA GLY A 97 -0.57 -9.55 -2.90
C GLY A 97 0.29 -9.38 -1.65
N GLY A 98 1.17 -8.37 -1.58
CA GLY A 98 2.05 -8.21 -0.40
C GLY A 98 1.32 -8.00 0.92
N PHE A 99 0.22 -7.25 0.91
CA PHE A 99 -0.58 -7.01 2.11
C PHE A 99 -1.34 -8.28 2.52
N THR A 100 -1.98 -8.94 1.56
CA THR A 100 -2.54 -10.29 1.73
C THR A 100 -1.52 -11.26 2.35
N ASP A 101 -0.30 -11.35 1.82
CA ASP A 101 0.76 -12.22 2.34
C ASP A 101 1.13 -11.88 3.78
N VAL A 102 1.32 -10.59 4.10
CA VAL A 102 1.57 -10.13 5.48
C VAL A 102 0.47 -10.61 6.42
N MET A 103 -0.81 -10.40 6.06
CA MET A 103 -1.93 -10.77 6.93
C MET A 103 -2.02 -12.30 7.12
N LEU A 104 -1.82 -13.08 6.07
CA LEU A 104 -1.82 -14.55 6.13
C LEU A 104 -0.65 -15.10 6.97
N GLN A 105 0.53 -14.49 6.88
CA GLN A 105 1.68 -14.85 7.71
C GLN A 105 1.48 -14.48 9.18
N ASN A 106 0.67 -13.46 9.47
CA ASN A 106 0.28 -13.05 10.82
C ASN A 106 -1.02 -13.74 11.31
N GLY A 107 -1.43 -14.84 10.67
CA GLY A 107 -2.48 -15.71 11.18
C GLY A 107 -3.91 -15.34 10.77
N ALA A 108 -4.10 -14.44 9.79
CA ALA A 108 -5.44 -14.18 9.26
C ALA A 108 -6.12 -15.49 8.81
N LYS A 109 -7.38 -15.65 9.23
CA LYS A 109 -8.19 -16.84 8.94
C LYS A 109 -8.60 -16.88 7.47
N LEU A 110 -8.96 -15.72 6.92
CA LEU A 110 -9.40 -15.54 5.55
C LEU A 110 -9.02 -14.14 5.08
N SER A 111 -8.58 -13.99 3.83
CA SER A 111 -8.27 -12.71 3.20
C SER A 111 -9.07 -12.53 1.92
N TYR A 112 -9.90 -11.49 1.85
CA TYR A 112 -10.45 -10.99 0.60
C TYR A 112 -9.38 -10.15 -0.11
N ALA A 113 -8.83 -10.65 -1.22
CA ALA A 113 -7.87 -9.93 -2.03
C ALA A 113 -8.61 -9.22 -3.18
N LEU A 114 -8.92 -7.94 -2.98
CA LEU A 114 -9.77 -7.15 -3.88
C LEU A 114 -8.95 -6.20 -4.73
N ASP A 115 -9.12 -6.27 -6.04
CA ASP A 115 -8.46 -5.38 -6.99
C ASP A 115 -9.34 -5.06 -8.21
N VAL A 116 -9.14 -3.86 -8.78
CA VAL A 116 -9.76 -3.43 -10.04
C VAL A 116 -9.09 -4.06 -11.26
N GLY A 117 -7.81 -4.42 -11.13
CA GLY A 117 -7.01 -5.09 -12.12
C GLY A 117 -7.38 -6.55 -12.30
N SER A 118 -6.57 -7.24 -13.10
CA SER A 118 -6.78 -8.64 -13.48
C SER A 118 -5.46 -9.38 -13.54
N ASN A 119 -5.43 -10.62 -13.04
CA ASN A 119 -4.25 -11.48 -13.01
C ASN A 119 -3.01 -10.80 -12.38
N GLN A 120 -3.20 -10.00 -11.33
CA GLN A 120 -2.08 -9.36 -10.63
C GLN A 120 -1.59 -10.19 -9.45
N LEU A 121 -2.51 -10.84 -8.73
CA LEU A 121 -2.17 -11.62 -7.55
C LEU A 121 -1.32 -12.83 -7.94
N VAL A 122 -0.17 -12.98 -7.26
CA VAL A 122 0.77 -14.08 -7.52
C VAL A 122 0.11 -15.44 -7.27
N TRP A 123 0.52 -16.43 -8.07
CA TRP A 123 -0.10 -17.76 -8.11
C TRP A 123 -0.19 -18.43 -6.74
N LYS A 124 0.88 -18.36 -5.95
CA LYS A 124 0.94 -18.92 -4.60
C LYS A 124 -0.18 -18.41 -3.68
N LEU A 125 -0.49 -17.12 -3.74
CA LEU A 125 -1.57 -16.54 -2.93
C LEU A 125 -2.94 -16.84 -3.53
N ARG A 126 -3.04 -16.86 -4.86
CA ARG A 126 -4.28 -17.22 -5.56
C ARG A 126 -4.76 -18.64 -5.24
N GLU A 127 -3.83 -19.57 -5.04
CA GLU A 127 -4.14 -20.97 -4.67
C GLU A 127 -4.26 -21.19 -3.16
N ASP A 128 -3.94 -20.21 -2.31
CA ASP A 128 -4.08 -20.37 -0.86
C ASP A 128 -5.57 -20.48 -0.50
N PRO A 129 -6.01 -21.55 0.17
CA PRO A 129 -7.43 -21.76 0.48
C PRO A 129 -8.03 -20.70 1.41
N ARG A 130 -7.18 -19.87 2.05
CA ARG A 130 -7.61 -18.74 2.88
C ARG A 130 -7.85 -17.48 2.06
N VAL A 131 -7.53 -17.45 0.77
CA VAL A 131 -7.65 -16.26 -0.07
C VAL A 131 -8.89 -16.33 -0.96
N ILE A 132 -9.74 -15.31 -0.86
CA ILE A 132 -10.86 -15.11 -1.77
C ILE A 132 -10.47 -14.00 -2.74
N VAL A 133 -10.21 -14.37 -3.99
CA VAL A 133 -9.79 -13.42 -5.03
C VAL A 133 -10.99 -12.67 -5.59
N MET A 134 -10.96 -11.34 -5.50
CA MET A 134 -11.97 -10.42 -6.00
C MET A 134 -11.35 -9.45 -7.02
N GLU A 135 -10.94 -9.99 -8.17
CA GLU A 135 -10.42 -9.19 -9.29
C GLU A 135 -11.56 -8.54 -10.10
N HIS A 136 -11.23 -7.58 -10.98
CA HIS A 136 -12.19 -6.78 -11.73
C HIS A 136 -13.25 -6.08 -10.86
N THR A 137 -12.94 -5.87 -9.57
CA THR A 137 -13.89 -5.37 -8.59
C THR A 137 -13.50 -3.96 -8.19
N ASN A 138 -14.38 -3.01 -8.52
CA ASN A 138 -14.20 -1.63 -8.06
C ASN A 138 -14.85 -1.46 -6.69
N PHE A 139 -14.00 -1.33 -5.67
CA PHE A 139 -14.44 -1.25 -4.26
C PHE A 139 -15.50 -0.18 -4.01
N ARG A 140 -15.52 0.91 -4.78
CA ARG A 140 -16.51 1.99 -4.65
C ARG A 140 -17.96 1.53 -4.81
N TYR A 141 -18.17 0.38 -5.46
CA TYR A 141 -19.50 -0.17 -5.71
C TYR A 141 -19.77 -1.45 -4.92
N SER A 142 -18.82 -1.87 -4.09
CA SER A 142 -18.96 -3.06 -3.26
C SER A 142 -19.99 -2.86 -2.16
N LYS A 143 -20.62 -3.96 -1.78
CA LYS A 143 -21.65 -4.03 -0.75
C LYS A 143 -21.31 -5.15 0.22
N LEU A 144 -21.85 -5.09 1.43
CA LEU A 144 -21.66 -6.15 2.43
C LEU A 144 -22.02 -7.55 1.89
N ALA A 145 -23.04 -7.64 1.03
CA ALA A 145 -23.47 -8.90 0.41
C ALA A 145 -22.40 -9.57 -0.49
N ASP A 146 -21.39 -8.83 -0.95
CA ASP A 146 -20.32 -9.38 -1.77
C ASP A 146 -19.33 -10.24 -0.95
N PHE A 147 -19.32 -10.09 0.39
CA PHE A 147 -18.42 -10.78 1.32
C PHE A 147 -19.06 -12.03 1.93
N THR A 148 -19.15 -13.09 1.11
CA THR A 148 -19.96 -14.29 1.38
C THR A 148 -19.35 -15.32 2.34
N HIS A 149 -18.12 -15.13 2.78
CA HIS A 149 -17.33 -16.05 3.63
C HIS A 149 -17.08 -15.47 5.03
N GLY A 150 -17.81 -14.41 5.38
CA GLY A 150 -17.71 -13.71 6.65
C GLY A 150 -17.50 -12.21 6.44
N GLN A 151 -18.09 -11.42 7.32
CA GLN A 151 -17.91 -9.97 7.28
C GLN A 151 -16.45 -9.60 7.64
N PRO A 152 -15.80 -8.69 6.89
CA PRO A 152 -14.45 -8.24 7.21
C PRO A 152 -14.35 -7.60 8.60
N GLN A 153 -13.34 -8.01 9.36
CA GLN A 153 -13.06 -7.55 10.72
C GLN A 153 -11.88 -6.57 10.76
N PHE A 154 -10.94 -6.74 9.83
CA PHE A 154 -9.83 -5.83 9.58
C PHE A 154 -9.77 -5.51 8.10
N ALA A 155 -9.39 -4.29 7.74
CA ALA A 155 -9.15 -3.91 6.34
C ALA A 155 -7.81 -3.22 6.15
N SER A 156 -7.15 -3.50 5.04
CA SER A 156 -5.99 -2.76 4.58
C SER A 156 -6.29 -2.04 3.27
N ILE A 157 -5.80 -0.80 3.10
CA ILE A 157 -6.06 0.02 1.91
C ILE A 157 -4.75 0.51 1.32
N ASP A 158 -4.36 -0.02 0.15
CA ASP A 158 -3.21 0.44 -0.64
C ASP A 158 -3.61 0.69 -2.12
N VAL A 159 -4.52 1.65 -2.33
CA VAL A 159 -5.03 2.00 -3.66
C VAL A 159 -4.23 3.13 -4.32
N SER A 160 -4.23 3.19 -5.64
CA SER A 160 -3.59 4.25 -6.43
C SER A 160 -4.59 4.95 -7.35
N PHE A 161 -4.30 6.19 -7.72
CA PHE A 161 -5.16 7.01 -8.62
C PHE A 161 -6.58 7.31 -8.09
N ILE A 162 -6.80 7.12 -6.80
CA ILE A 162 -8.06 7.38 -6.12
C ILE A 162 -7.79 7.92 -4.72
N SER A 163 -8.70 8.76 -4.23
CA SER A 163 -8.68 9.29 -2.87
C SER A 163 -9.36 8.33 -1.89
N LEU A 164 -8.85 8.28 -0.65
CA LEU A 164 -9.50 7.60 0.46
C LEU A 164 -10.91 8.14 0.75
N GLU A 165 -11.21 9.38 0.35
CA GLU A 165 -12.56 9.99 0.46
C GLU A 165 -13.64 9.18 -0.26
N LEU A 166 -13.26 8.41 -1.29
CA LEU A 166 -14.17 7.57 -2.06
C LEU A 166 -14.21 6.11 -1.57
N ILE A 167 -13.32 5.73 -0.65
CA ILE A 167 -13.17 4.36 -0.16
C ILE A 167 -13.75 4.22 1.25
N LEU A 168 -13.39 5.12 2.17
CA LEU A 168 -13.77 5.03 3.58
C LEU A 168 -15.29 4.99 3.82
N PRO A 169 -16.14 5.76 3.11
CA PRO A 169 -17.59 5.68 3.31
C PRO A 169 -18.17 4.32 2.90
N VAL A 170 -17.64 3.72 1.83
CA VAL A 170 -18.09 2.40 1.36
C VAL A 170 -17.64 1.32 2.34
N LEU A 171 -16.38 1.38 2.77
CA LEU A 171 -15.85 0.47 3.79
C LEU A 171 -16.63 0.54 5.10
N LYS A 172 -17.14 1.71 5.48
CA LYS A 172 -17.92 1.89 6.73
C LYS A 172 -19.20 1.04 6.72
N SER A 173 -19.77 0.79 5.54
CA SER A 173 -20.96 -0.05 5.36
C SER A 173 -20.66 -1.55 5.27
N ILE A 174 -19.38 -1.93 5.17
CA ILE A 174 -18.92 -3.32 4.95
C ILE A 174 -18.23 -3.86 6.20
N LEU A 175 -17.33 -3.09 6.79
CA LEU A 175 -16.55 -3.51 7.96
C LEU A 175 -17.46 -3.69 9.18
N ILE A 176 -17.15 -4.64 10.05
CA ILE A 176 -17.88 -4.78 11.33
C ILE A 176 -17.80 -3.49 12.17
N PRO A 177 -18.75 -3.26 13.08
CA PRO A 177 -18.57 -2.30 14.17
C PRO A 177 -17.30 -2.61 14.97
N ASN A 178 -16.54 -1.57 15.32
CA ASN A 178 -15.23 -1.63 15.98
C ASN A 178 -14.11 -2.30 15.16
N GLY A 179 -14.35 -2.61 13.88
CA GLY A 179 -13.31 -3.14 13.00
C GLY A 179 -12.19 -2.14 12.77
N GLU A 180 -10.98 -2.65 12.60
CA GLU A 180 -9.74 -1.86 12.45
C GLU A 180 -9.35 -1.74 10.97
N VAL A 181 -8.71 -0.63 10.62
CA VAL A 181 -8.27 -0.34 9.25
C VAL A 181 -6.87 0.22 9.28
N VAL A 182 -5.99 -0.32 8.43
CA VAL A 182 -4.73 0.35 8.06
C VAL A 182 -4.89 0.92 6.66
N ALA A 183 -4.81 2.24 6.53
CA ALA A 183 -4.87 2.89 5.22
C ALA A 183 -3.55 3.60 4.88
N LEU A 184 -3.17 3.54 3.61
CA LEU A 184 -2.09 4.36 3.09
C LEU A 184 -2.63 5.69 2.60
N ILE A 185 -2.12 6.77 3.18
CA ILE A 185 -2.34 8.13 2.69
C ILE A 185 -1.22 8.44 1.71
N LYS A 186 -1.60 8.63 0.43
CA LYS A 186 -0.68 8.89 -0.67
C LYS A 186 -0.85 10.34 -1.16
N PRO A 187 -0.01 11.30 -0.73
CA PRO A 187 -0.19 12.71 -1.04
C PRO A 187 -0.38 13.01 -2.53
N GLN A 188 0.29 12.28 -3.42
CA GLN A 188 0.16 12.43 -4.86
C GLN A 188 -1.24 12.15 -5.43
N PHE A 189 -2.10 11.43 -4.70
CA PHE A 189 -3.48 11.15 -5.07
C PHE A 189 -4.50 11.98 -4.29
N GLU A 190 -4.06 12.69 -3.23
CA GLU A 190 -4.93 13.43 -2.31
C GLU A 190 -4.80 14.95 -2.42
N ALA A 191 -3.61 15.47 -2.75
CA ALA A 191 -3.28 16.89 -2.69
C ALA A 191 -3.97 17.76 -3.76
N GLY A 192 -4.59 17.14 -4.77
CA GLY A 192 -5.15 17.81 -5.95
C GLY A 192 -4.09 18.27 -6.95
N LYS A 193 -4.49 18.44 -8.22
CA LYS A 193 -3.56 18.63 -9.37
C LYS A 193 -2.56 19.79 -9.22
N ARG A 194 -2.91 20.86 -8.48
CA ARG A 194 -2.05 22.06 -8.33
C ARG A 194 -0.87 21.84 -7.38
N ASN A 195 -1.00 20.89 -6.45
CA ASN A 195 -0.01 20.62 -5.41
C ASN A 195 0.89 19.41 -5.75
N VAL A 196 0.71 18.84 -6.94
CA VAL A 196 1.50 17.71 -7.44
C VAL A 196 2.54 18.24 -8.42
N GLY A 197 3.82 18.04 -8.10
CA GLY A 197 4.93 18.51 -8.90
C GLY A 197 5.17 17.69 -10.18
N LYS A 198 6.26 18.00 -10.88
CA LYS A 198 6.70 17.24 -12.06
C LYS A 198 6.81 15.75 -11.73
N HIS A 199 6.39 14.90 -12.67
CA HIS A 199 6.38 13.44 -12.54
C HIS A 199 5.49 12.86 -11.43
N GLY A 200 4.53 13.64 -10.92
CA GLY A 200 3.59 13.12 -9.91
C GLY A 200 4.17 13.07 -8.49
N ILE A 201 5.17 13.90 -8.20
CA ILE A 201 5.90 13.87 -6.92
C ILE A 201 5.47 15.06 -6.05
N VAL A 202 5.13 14.77 -4.79
CA VAL A 202 4.87 15.76 -3.74
C VAL A 202 6.06 15.80 -2.79
N LYS A 203 6.81 16.90 -2.82
CA LYS A 203 8.04 17.09 -2.01
C LYS A 203 7.89 18.12 -0.90
N ASP A 204 6.83 18.93 -0.95
CA ASP A 204 6.60 20.02 0.00
C ASP A 204 5.98 19.46 1.29
N PRO A 205 6.64 19.59 2.45
CA PRO A 205 6.10 19.15 3.73
C PRO A 205 4.75 19.79 4.07
N GLU A 206 4.50 21.03 3.64
CA GLU A 206 3.23 21.72 3.90
C GLU A 206 2.08 21.11 3.10
N VAL A 207 2.37 20.59 1.91
CA VAL A 207 1.39 19.83 1.14
C VAL A 207 1.10 18.49 1.82
N HIS A 208 2.11 17.83 2.40
CA HIS A 208 1.89 16.60 3.19
C HIS A 208 1.02 16.87 4.41
N ARG A 209 1.31 17.94 5.16
CA ARG A 209 0.52 18.40 6.30
C ARG A 209 -0.94 18.63 5.92
N MET A 210 -1.18 19.44 4.90
CA MET A 210 -2.52 19.73 4.38
C MET A 210 -3.27 18.43 3.98
N VAL A 211 -2.60 17.49 3.32
CA VAL A 211 -3.20 16.20 2.96
C VAL A 211 -3.57 15.39 4.20
N LEU A 212 -2.66 15.29 5.17
CA LEU A 212 -2.90 14.55 6.41
C LEU A 212 -4.08 15.16 7.18
N GLU A 213 -4.07 16.48 7.40
CA GLU A 213 -5.19 17.19 8.05
C GLU A 213 -6.51 16.93 7.34
N LYS A 214 -6.53 17.03 6.00
CA LYS A 214 -7.73 16.77 5.19
C LYS A 214 -8.26 15.34 5.43
N ILE A 215 -7.40 14.34 5.27
CA ILE A 215 -7.83 12.93 5.29
C ILE A 215 -8.18 12.46 6.69
N LEU A 216 -7.44 12.88 7.72
CA LEU A 216 -7.75 12.52 9.11
C LEU A 216 -9.08 13.13 9.56
N ASN A 217 -9.32 14.41 9.26
CA ASN A 217 -10.61 15.04 9.55
C ASN A 217 -11.76 14.39 8.79
N PHE A 218 -11.54 14.02 7.52
CA PHE A 218 -12.55 13.31 6.73
C PHE A 218 -12.85 11.92 7.30
N ALA A 219 -11.84 11.17 7.76
CA ALA A 219 -12.03 9.87 8.38
C ALA A 219 -12.91 9.97 9.63
N VAL A 220 -12.65 10.96 10.50
CA VAL A 220 -13.49 11.26 11.67
C VAL A 220 -14.91 11.58 11.24
N ALA A 221 -15.11 12.48 10.27
CA ALA A 221 -16.44 12.83 9.75
C ALA A 221 -17.20 11.64 9.14
N THR A 222 -16.50 10.59 8.72
CA THR A 222 -17.07 9.37 8.10
C THR A 222 -17.34 8.26 9.12
N GLY A 223 -17.08 8.47 10.41
CA GLY A 223 -17.33 7.46 11.45
C GLY A 223 -16.11 6.59 11.78
N TYR A 224 -14.90 7.12 11.67
CA TYR A 224 -13.68 6.43 12.09
C TYR A 224 -12.94 7.21 13.16
N THR A 225 -12.59 6.56 14.27
CA THR A 225 -11.56 7.09 15.17
C THR A 225 -10.20 6.97 14.49
N VAL A 226 -9.39 8.02 14.56
CA VAL A 226 -7.98 7.98 14.16
C VAL A 226 -7.17 7.61 15.40
N GLU A 227 -6.70 6.36 15.46
CA GLU A 227 -5.99 5.81 16.62
C GLU A 227 -4.49 6.16 16.58
N SER A 228 -3.88 6.01 15.40
CA SER A 228 -2.45 6.17 15.20
C SER A 228 -2.12 6.71 13.82
N LEU A 229 -0.99 7.41 13.72
CA LEU A 229 -0.43 7.91 12.47
C LEU A 229 1.09 7.65 12.44
N ASP A 230 1.59 7.17 11.32
CA ASP A 230 3.03 6.98 11.06
C ASP A 230 3.32 7.19 9.55
N TYR A 231 4.56 7.04 9.12
CA TYR A 231 4.97 7.08 7.71
C TYR A 231 5.30 5.67 7.20
N SER A 232 5.17 5.44 5.89
CA SER A 232 5.56 4.18 5.25
C SER A 232 7.08 3.98 5.33
N PRO A 233 7.61 2.77 5.63
CA PRO A 233 9.05 2.52 5.72
C PRO A 233 9.76 2.63 4.36
N ILE A 234 9.01 2.66 3.28
CA ILE A 234 9.51 2.80 1.91
C ILE A 234 8.75 3.91 1.20
N LYS A 235 9.45 4.60 0.29
CA LYS A 235 8.80 5.57 -0.61
C LYS A 235 7.91 4.83 -1.62
N GLY A 236 6.79 5.45 -1.96
CA GLY A 236 5.90 5.02 -3.03
C GLY A 236 6.47 5.26 -4.43
N GLY A 237 5.65 4.99 -5.44
CA GLY A 237 6.02 5.18 -6.85
C GLY A 237 6.56 6.59 -7.12
N ALA A 238 7.64 6.65 -7.90
CA ALA A 238 8.37 7.89 -8.24
C ALA A 238 9.02 8.61 -7.04
N GLY A 239 9.11 7.96 -5.87
CA GLY A 239 9.80 8.49 -4.69
C GLY A 239 8.94 9.35 -3.76
N ASN A 240 7.62 9.21 -3.81
CA ASN A 240 6.71 9.91 -2.89
C ASN A 240 6.82 9.35 -1.46
N ILE A 241 6.80 10.24 -0.46
CA ILE A 241 6.57 9.84 0.93
C ILE A 241 5.09 9.47 1.05
N GLU A 242 4.81 8.32 1.65
CA GLU A 242 3.45 7.83 1.92
C GLU A 242 3.29 7.69 3.44
N PHE A 243 2.06 7.84 3.93
CA PHE A 243 1.76 7.77 5.36
C PHE A 243 0.84 6.59 5.67
N LEU A 244 0.92 6.10 6.90
CA LEU A 244 0.14 5.00 7.44
C LEU A 244 -0.79 5.57 8.50
N VAL A 245 -2.08 5.28 8.40
CA VAL A 245 -3.06 5.64 9.43
C VAL A 245 -3.77 4.39 9.92
N GLU A 246 -3.93 4.29 11.22
CA GLU A 246 -4.80 3.33 11.89
C GLU A 246 -6.15 3.99 12.17
N LEU A 247 -7.22 3.34 11.71
CA LEU A 247 -8.58 3.79 11.91
C LEU A 247 -9.41 2.70 12.59
N ARG A 248 -10.36 3.10 13.44
CA ARG A 248 -11.34 2.18 14.04
C ARG A 248 -12.75 2.62 13.68
N SER A 249 -13.54 1.71 13.11
CA SER A 249 -14.93 1.98 12.74
C SER A 249 -15.81 2.06 13.99
N VAL A 250 -16.23 3.27 14.37
CA VAL A 250 -17.05 3.51 15.58
C VAL A 250 -18.20 4.49 15.29
N ASP A 251 -19.15 4.61 16.20
CA ASP A 251 -20.28 5.56 16.06
C ASP A 251 -19.95 6.95 16.61
N ALA A 252 -19.00 7.04 17.54
CA ALA A 252 -18.52 8.28 18.15
C ALA A 252 -17.02 8.46 17.85
N PRO A 253 -16.66 8.88 16.62
CA PRO A 253 -15.29 8.97 16.18
C PRO A 253 -14.56 10.15 16.82
N VAL A 254 -13.29 9.93 17.18
CA VAL A 254 -12.38 10.98 17.67
C VAL A 254 -11.02 10.86 17.01
N MET A 255 -10.19 11.89 17.12
CA MET A 255 -8.76 11.77 16.83
C MET A 255 -8.03 11.58 18.16
N ALA A 256 -7.27 10.48 18.27
CA ALA A 256 -6.55 10.16 19.49
C ALA A 256 -5.47 11.20 19.79
N ALA A 257 -5.25 11.49 21.07
CA ALA A 257 -4.38 12.60 21.51
C ALA A 257 -2.89 12.40 21.16
N ASN A 258 -2.47 11.16 20.89
CA ASN A 258 -1.12 10.77 20.47
C ASN A 258 -0.86 11.01 18.97
N VAL A 259 -1.90 11.31 18.17
CA VAL A 259 -1.76 11.57 16.73
C VAL A 259 -1.09 12.94 16.53
N SER A 260 0.10 12.94 15.93
CA SER A 260 0.86 14.16 15.63
C SER A 260 1.35 14.17 14.19
N ILE A 261 0.75 15.04 13.37
CA ILE A 261 1.11 15.23 11.95
C ILE A 261 2.55 15.73 11.84
N ASP A 262 2.92 16.75 12.62
CA ASP A 262 4.23 17.39 12.61
C ASP A 262 5.34 16.38 12.86
N LYS A 263 5.21 15.60 13.93
CA LYS A 263 6.20 14.61 14.33
C LYS A 263 6.35 13.51 13.28
N VAL A 264 5.24 13.08 12.67
CA VAL A 264 5.27 12.04 11.62
C VAL A 264 5.95 12.57 10.36
N ILE A 265 5.68 13.80 9.95
CA ILE A 265 6.35 14.44 8.81
C ILE A 265 7.85 14.59 9.11
N GLU A 266 8.23 15.14 10.27
CA GLU A 266 9.63 15.30 10.67
C GLU A 266 10.39 13.97 10.63
N ASN A 267 9.82 12.91 11.20
CA ASN A 267 10.41 11.58 11.19
C ASN A 267 10.54 11.03 9.76
N ALA A 268 9.50 11.16 8.95
CA ALA A 268 9.53 10.71 7.55
C ALA A 268 10.65 11.40 6.76
N TYR A 269 10.81 12.72 6.90
CA TYR A 269 11.87 13.47 6.23
C TYR A 269 13.25 13.24 6.80
N SER A 270 13.36 12.83 8.07
CA SER A 270 14.64 12.45 8.70
C SER A 270 15.12 11.08 8.21
N GLU A 271 14.23 10.09 8.18
CA GLU A 271 14.57 8.69 7.91
C GLU A 271 14.58 8.34 6.42
N LEU A 272 13.75 8.99 5.61
CA LEU A 272 13.66 8.73 4.17
C LEU A 272 14.56 9.66 3.35
N LYS A 273 15.62 10.23 3.93
CA LYS A 273 16.60 11.07 3.20
C LYS A 273 17.28 10.26 2.10
N GLY A 274 17.05 10.69 0.87
CA GLY A 274 17.61 10.19 -0.40
C GLY A 274 17.24 11.13 -1.51
#